data_AF-A0A4Y1MV30-F1
#
_entry.id   AF-A0A4Y1MV30-F1
#
_cell.length_a   1.000
_cell.length_b   1.000
_cell.length_c   1.000
_cell.angle_alpha   90.00
_cell.angle_beta   90.00
_cell.angle_gamma   90.00
#
_symmetry.space_group_name_H-M   'P 1'
#
loop_
_entity.id
_entity.type
_entity.pdbx_description
1 polymer ?
#
loop_
_entity_poly.entity_id
_entity_poly.type
_entity_poly.pdbx_seq_one_letter_code
_entity_poly.pdbx_strand_id
1 'polypeptide(L)'
;MRGTAFTLALALIATPLWVQDLRAQNIGQGNGRGGATSGSPAGGSSEAPDLASYEKLLQDSLGKLRAAASQPGVKDEFSKDESVGTARREVLTVLQDSLGIVRRAPASYKERPVYKQAESQIQAASHKVQGQQQDAALAGPMREAVQAVEALVRDVGASHGRG
;
A
#
# COMPACT_ATOMS: atom_id res chain seq x y z
N MET A 1 61.24 -18.08 -3.28
CA MET A 1 60.10 -17.19 -2.94
C MET A 1 58.88 -17.72 -3.66
N ARG A 2 57.95 -18.30 -2.88
CA ARG A 2 56.75 -18.98 -3.36
C ARG A 2 55.56 -18.02 -3.22
N GLY A 3 54.63 -18.09 -4.16
CA GLY A 3 53.20 -17.94 -3.83
C GLY A 3 52.44 -16.82 -4.52
N THR A 4 51.86 -17.18 -5.67
CA THR A 4 50.47 -16.90 -6.07
C THR A 4 50.02 -15.45 -6.26
N ALA A 5 49.89 -15.10 -7.54
CA ALA A 5 49.08 -14.00 -8.05
C ALA A 5 47.60 -14.21 -7.68
N PHE A 6 46.97 -13.16 -7.13
CA PHE A 6 45.54 -13.10 -6.90
C PHE A 6 44.82 -12.69 -8.19
N THR A 7 44.22 -13.67 -8.87
CA THR A 7 43.23 -13.44 -9.91
C THR A 7 41.94 -12.93 -9.27
N LEU A 8 41.56 -11.68 -9.49
CA LEU A 8 40.23 -11.18 -9.15
C LEU A 8 39.22 -11.70 -10.17
N ALA A 9 38.53 -12.78 -9.82
CA ALA A 9 37.31 -13.21 -10.49
C ALA A 9 36.14 -12.38 -9.95
N LEU A 10 35.67 -11.40 -10.73
CA LEU A 10 34.46 -10.64 -10.44
C LEU A 10 33.24 -11.49 -10.83
N ALA A 11 32.75 -12.30 -9.90
CA ALA A 11 31.56 -13.11 -10.08
C ALA A 11 30.30 -12.24 -9.91
N LEU A 12 29.44 -12.30 -10.93
CA LEU A 12 28.08 -11.75 -10.96
C LEU A 12 27.28 -12.18 -9.72
N ILE A 13 26.63 -11.23 -9.04
CA ILE A 13 25.44 -11.52 -8.23
C ILE A 13 24.33 -10.55 -8.62
N ALA A 14 23.48 -11.09 -9.50
CA ALA A 14 22.06 -10.89 -9.68
C ALA A 14 21.38 -9.77 -8.87
N THR A 15 20.94 -8.73 -9.59
CA THR A 15 19.81 -7.89 -9.22
C THR A 15 18.52 -8.72 -9.12
N PRO A 16 17.75 -8.67 -8.02
CA PRO A 16 16.36 -9.13 -8.05
C PRO A 16 15.51 -8.09 -8.79
N LEU A 17 15.44 -8.22 -10.12
CA LEU A 17 14.43 -7.56 -10.95
C LEU A 17 13.11 -8.32 -10.82
N TRP A 18 12.39 -8.11 -9.73
CA TRP A 18 10.96 -8.42 -9.66
C TRP A 18 10.19 -7.20 -10.17
N VAL A 19 10.23 -6.99 -11.47
CA VAL A 19 9.13 -6.35 -12.20
C VAL A 19 8.68 -7.39 -13.20
N GLN A 20 7.49 -7.94 -12.92
CA GLN A 20 6.80 -8.85 -13.81
C GLN A 20 6.57 -8.13 -15.14
N ASP A 21 7.23 -8.64 -16.17
CA ASP A 21 6.86 -8.43 -17.55
C ASP A 21 5.46 -9.05 -17.76
N LEU A 22 4.46 -8.19 -17.84
CA LEU A 22 3.09 -8.54 -18.24
C LEU A 22 2.65 -7.65 -19.42
N ARG A 23 3.60 -7.24 -20.26
CA ARG A 23 3.27 -6.40 -21.42
C ARG A 23 4.11 -6.72 -22.66
N ALA A 24 4.13 -7.99 -23.03
CA ALA A 24 4.53 -8.42 -24.37
C ALA A 24 3.55 -9.47 -24.92
N GLN A 25 2.29 -9.08 -25.11
CA GLN A 25 1.47 -9.67 -26.18
C GLN A 25 1.15 -8.56 -27.17
N ASN A 26 2.14 -8.30 -28.02
CA ASN A 26 1.98 -7.59 -29.28
C ASN A 26 1.19 -8.51 -30.21
N ILE A 27 -0.13 -8.29 -30.31
CA ILE A 27 -0.91 -8.76 -31.44
C ILE A 27 -1.24 -7.52 -32.27
N GLY A 28 -0.30 -7.14 -33.12
CA GLY A 28 -0.54 -6.24 -34.23
C GLY A 28 -1.29 -6.94 -35.35
N GLN A 29 -2.48 -6.41 -35.63
CA GLN A 29 -2.95 -6.04 -36.98
C GLN A 29 -3.48 -7.16 -37.92
N GLY A 30 -4.76 -7.06 -38.27
CA GLY A 30 -5.31 -7.73 -39.46
C GLY A 30 -6.84 -7.70 -39.58
N ASN A 31 -7.37 -6.69 -40.28
CA ASN A 31 -8.70 -6.55 -40.91
C ASN A 31 -9.75 -7.66 -40.71
N GLY A 32 -10.89 -7.29 -40.11
CA GLY A 32 -12.11 -8.11 -40.11
C GLY A 32 -13.35 -7.27 -39.81
N ARG A 33 -14.15 -7.05 -40.84
CA ARG A 33 -15.50 -6.46 -40.80
C ARG A 33 -16.42 -7.42 -40.03
N GLY A 34 -17.06 -6.97 -38.95
CA GLY A 34 -18.08 -7.77 -38.25
C GLY A 34 -18.51 -7.15 -36.94
N GLY A 35 -19.80 -6.81 -36.81
CA GLY A 35 -20.37 -6.33 -35.56
C GLY A 35 -20.47 -7.44 -34.52
N ALA A 36 -20.23 -7.09 -33.26
CA ALA A 36 -20.71 -7.81 -32.10
C ALA A 36 -20.65 -6.88 -30.88
N THR A 37 -21.75 -6.87 -30.13
CA THR A 37 -21.87 -6.31 -28.79
C THR A 37 -20.89 -7.02 -27.86
N SER A 38 -20.15 -6.30 -27.00
CA SER A 38 -19.79 -6.78 -25.65
C SER A 38 -19.01 -5.71 -24.89
N GLY A 39 -19.35 -5.55 -23.62
CA GLY A 39 -18.90 -4.47 -22.75
C GLY A 39 -17.39 -4.35 -22.62
N SER A 40 -16.91 -3.13 -22.80
CA SER A 40 -15.66 -2.68 -22.21
C SER A 40 -16.01 -2.02 -20.88
N PRO A 41 -15.57 -2.50 -19.70
CA PRO A 41 -15.40 -1.56 -18.60
C PRO A 41 -14.24 -0.66 -19.04
N ALA A 42 -14.57 0.61 -19.24
CA ALA A 42 -13.62 1.63 -19.64
C ALA A 42 -12.35 1.52 -18.78
N GLY A 43 -11.19 1.47 -19.46
CA GLY A 43 -9.89 1.62 -18.82
C GLY A 43 -9.95 2.87 -17.94
N GLY A 44 -9.73 2.67 -16.64
CA GLY A 44 -9.86 3.71 -15.64
C GLY A 44 -8.96 4.88 -15.99
N SER A 45 -9.57 6.00 -16.38
CA SER A 45 -8.94 7.31 -16.31
C SER A 45 -8.22 7.41 -14.97
N SER A 46 -6.96 7.87 -14.98
CA SER A 46 -6.25 8.32 -13.78
C SER A 46 -6.85 9.62 -13.23
N GLU A 47 -8.17 9.72 -13.25
CA GLU A 47 -8.95 10.79 -12.63
C GLU A 47 -8.97 10.52 -11.14
N ALA A 48 -8.67 11.55 -10.35
CA ALA A 48 -8.78 11.43 -8.91
C ALA A 48 -10.25 11.06 -8.57
N PRO A 49 -10.48 10.09 -7.68
CA PRO A 49 -11.82 9.72 -7.26
C PRO A 49 -12.57 10.96 -6.74
N ASP A 50 -13.87 11.03 -7.03
CA ASP A 50 -14.76 11.99 -6.38
C ASP A 50 -14.80 11.73 -4.85
N LEU A 51 -15.30 12.70 -4.08
CA LEU A 51 -15.28 12.62 -2.61
C LEU A 51 -16.06 11.41 -2.07
N ALA A 52 -17.16 10.99 -2.71
CA ALA A 52 -17.95 9.85 -2.25
C ALA A 52 -17.25 8.53 -2.55
N SER A 53 -16.64 8.40 -3.73
CA SER A 53 -15.79 7.26 -4.08
C SER A 53 -14.55 7.19 -3.18
N TYR A 54 -13.94 8.33 -2.87
CA TYR A 54 -12.81 8.43 -1.96
C TYR A 54 -13.19 8.01 -0.53
N GLU A 55 -14.35 8.42 -0.02
CA GLU A 55 -14.86 7.99 1.28
C GLU A 55 -14.99 6.47 1.37
N LYS A 56 -15.56 5.82 0.34
CA LYS A 56 -15.68 4.36 0.28
C LYS A 56 -14.33 3.66 0.30
N LEU A 57 -13.34 4.18 -0.45
CA LEU A 57 -11.99 3.63 -0.46
C LEU A 57 -11.32 3.76 0.93
N LEU A 58 -11.54 4.87 1.62
CA LEU A 58 -11.03 5.07 2.98
C LEU A 58 -11.72 4.14 4.00
N GLN A 59 -13.03 3.90 3.87
CA GLN A 59 -13.76 2.97 4.71
C GLN A 59 -13.27 1.52 4.51
N ASP A 60 -13.02 1.11 3.26
CA ASP A 60 -12.44 -0.21 2.94
C ASP A 60 -11.02 -0.35 3.54
N SER A 61 -10.17 0.67 3.36
CA SER A 61 -8.84 0.76 3.97
C SER A 61 -8.89 0.65 5.50
N LEU A 62 -9.84 1.36 6.14
CA LEU A 62 -10.03 1.30 7.59
C LEU A 62 -10.42 -0.12 8.05
N GLY A 63 -11.28 -0.81 7.29
CA GLY A 63 -11.63 -2.20 7.53
C GLY A 63 -10.41 -3.12 7.50
N LYS A 64 -9.58 -3.00 6.47
CA LYS A 64 -8.32 -3.76 6.33
C LYS A 64 -7.33 -3.47 7.45
N LEU A 65 -7.15 -2.19 7.81
CA LEU A 65 -6.29 -1.79 8.92
C LEU A 65 -6.78 -2.38 10.25
N ARG A 66 -8.09 -2.36 10.53
CA ARG A 66 -8.64 -2.97 11.77
C ARG A 66 -8.50 -4.48 11.78
N ALA A 67 -8.66 -5.14 10.64
CA ALA A 67 -8.45 -6.58 10.50
C ALA A 67 -6.98 -6.94 10.77
N ALA A 68 -6.03 -6.24 10.14
CA ALA A 68 -4.60 -6.42 10.38
C ALA A 68 -4.20 -6.11 11.83
N ALA A 69 -4.76 -5.04 12.44
CA ALA A 69 -4.53 -4.70 13.84
C ALA A 69 -5.06 -5.76 14.82
N SER A 70 -6.01 -6.59 14.37
CA SER A 70 -6.63 -7.63 15.19
C SER A 70 -5.91 -8.97 15.11
N GLN A 71 -4.90 -9.10 14.24
CA GLN A 71 -4.15 -10.33 14.07
C GLN A 71 -3.35 -10.71 15.32
N PRO A 72 -3.22 -12.01 15.64
CA PRO A 72 -2.52 -12.47 16.83
C PRO A 72 -1.07 -12.00 16.89
N GLY A 73 -0.33 -12.06 15.77
CA GLY A 73 1.06 -11.55 15.69
C GLY A 73 1.21 -10.02 15.79
N VAL A 74 0.11 -9.26 15.85
CA VAL A 74 0.10 -7.81 16.05
C VAL A 74 -0.30 -7.44 17.49
N LYS A 75 -1.15 -8.27 18.13
CA LYS A 75 -1.61 -8.09 19.52
C LYS A 75 -0.61 -8.61 20.55
N ASP A 76 0.08 -9.70 20.25
CA ASP A 76 1.09 -10.27 21.14
C ASP A 76 2.43 -9.57 20.94
N GLU A 77 2.83 -8.77 21.92
CA GLU A 77 4.08 -7.98 21.92
C GLU A 77 5.36 -8.85 21.86
N PHE A 78 5.26 -10.18 22.03
CA PHE A 78 6.41 -11.08 22.16
C PHE A 78 6.14 -12.49 21.61
N SER A 79 5.72 -12.61 20.35
CA SER A 79 5.73 -13.92 19.68
C SER A 79 7.06 -14.13 18.94
N LYS A 80 7.91 -15.04 19.44
CA LYS A 80 9.14 -15.48 18.76
C LYS A 80 8.90 -16.41 17.55
N ASP A 81 7.66 -16.49 17.09
CA ASP A 81 7.25 -17.38 16.02
C ASP A 81 7.42 -16.72 14.65
N GLU A 82 7.62 -17.56 13.62
CA GLU A 82 7.61 -17.20 12.20
C GLU A 82 6.34 -16.40 11.80
N SER A 83 5.28 -16.49 12.62
CA SER A 83 4.04 -15.73 12.55
C SER A 83 4.25 -14.21 12.64
N VAL A 84 5.27 -13.71 13.34
CA VAL A 84 5.53 -12.27 13.44
C VAL A 84 6.18 -11.71 12.18
N GLY A 85 7.03 -12.50 11.52
CA GLY A 85 7.57 -12.14 10.20
C GLY A 85 6.47 -12.00 9.14
N THR A 86 5.47 -12.89 9.18
CA THR A 86 4.31 -12.86 8.29
C THR A 86 3.37 -11.71 8.63
N ALA A 87 3.00 -11.54 9.91
CA ALA A 87 2.16 -10.45 10.39
C ALA A 87 2.77 -9.08 10.08
N ARG A 88 4.09 -8.92 10.24
CA ARG A 88 4.79 -7.69 9.88
C ARG A 88 4.70 -7.37 8.40
N ARG A 89 4.89 -8.36 7.53
CA ARG A 89 4.78 -8.18 6.07
C ARG A 89 3.36 -7.79 5.69
N GLU A 90 2.37 -8.41 6.30
CA GLU A 90 0.96 -8.10 6.08
C GLU A 90 0.62 -6.69 6.57
N VAL A 91 1.04 -6.32 7.79
CA VAL A 91 0.89 -4.97 8.34
C VAL A 91 1.54 -3.93 7.43
N LEU A 92 2.77 -4.15 6.97
CA LEU A 92 3.43 -3.25 6.02
C LEU A 92 2.66 -3.13 4.71
N THR A 93 2.14 -4.24 4.19
CA THR A 93 1.34 -4.26 2.96
C THR A 93 0.08 -3.43 3.13
N VAL A 94 -0.65 -3.62 4.23
CA VAL A 94 -1.89 -2.88 4.52
C VAL A 94 -1.62 -1.39 4.78
N LEU A 95 -0.53 -1.05 5.47
CA LEU A 95 -0.11 0.33 5.69
C LEU A 95 0.26 1.03 4.37
N GLN A 96 0.99 0.34 3.48
CA GLN A 96 1.34 0.86 2.16
C GLN A 96 0.11 1.02 1.24
N ASP A 97 -0.80 0.04 1.24
CA ASP A 97 -2.08 0.13 0.51
C ASP A 97 -2.91 1.31 1.00
N SER A 98 -3.02 1.46 2.32
CA SER A 98 -3.73 2.57 2.97
C SER A 98 -3.11 3.92 2.64
N LEU A 99 -1.78 4.04 2.65
CA LEU A 99 -1.08 5.26 2.22
C LEU A 99 -1.35 5.56 0.73
N GLY A 100 -1.36 4.53 -0.11
CA GLY A 100 -1.72 4.63 -1.53
C GLY A 100 -3.14 5.16 -1.72
N ILE A 101 -4.10 4.67 -0.94
CA ILE A 101 -5.49 5.14 -0.95
C ILE A 101 -5.55 6.60 -0.47
N VAL A 102 -4.93 6.94 0.65
CA VAL A 102 -4.91 8.31 1.16
C VAL A 102 -4.38 9.26 0.08
N ARG A 103 -3.26 8.93 -0.58
CA ARG A 103 -2.66 9.73 -1.67
C ARG A 103 -3.53 9.89 -2.93
N ARG A 104 -4.54 9.04 -3.12
CA ARG A 104 -5.56 9.18 -4.17
C ARG A 104 -6.63 10.24 -3.83
N ALA A 105 -6.52 10.95 -2.71
CA ALA A 105 -7.42 12.06 -2.41
C ALA A 105 -7.57 13.03 -3.61
N PRO A 106 -8.77 13.57 -3.87
CA PRO A 106 -8.95 14.64 -4.84
C PRO A 106 -8.07 15.85 -4.49
N ALA A 107 -7.55 16.55 -5.51
CA ALA A 107 -6.58 17.62 -5.33
C ALA A 107 -7.06 18.73 -4.38
N SER A 108 -8.34 19.09 -4.46
CA SER A 108 -9.00 20.06 -3.57
C SER A 108 -9.02 19.64 -2.11
N TYR A 109 -8.94 18.33 -1.83
CA TYR A 109 -8.96 17.79 -0.47
C TYR A 109 -7.54 17.63 0.12
N LYS A 110 -6.50 17.52 -0.73
CA LYS A 110 -5.09 17.40 -0.31
C LYS A 110 -4.56 18.62 0.45
N GLU A 111 -5.20 19.77 0.28
CA GLU A 111 -4.80 20.98 0.99
C GLU A 111 -5.24 20.98 2.46
N ARG A 112 -6.17 20.09 2.83
CA ARG A 112 -6.71 20.05 4.19
C ARG A 112 -5.68 19.59 5.22
N PRO A 113 -5.66 20.21 6.41
CA PRO A 113 -4.75 19.82 7.49
C PRO A 113 -4.98 18.37 7.91
N VAL A 114 -6.24 17.90 7.95
CA VAL A 114 -6.60 16.52 8.31
C VAL A 114 -5.97 15.51 7.35
N TYR A 115 -5.96 15.81 6.04
CA TYR A 115 -5.30 14.97 5.04
C TYR A 115 -3.78 14.89 5.28
N LYS A 116 -3.10 16.05 5.39
CA LYS A 116 -1.64 16.09 5.57
C LYS A 116 -1.21 15.39 6.86
N GLN A 117 -1.99 15.56 7.92
CA GLN A 117 -1.78 14.88 9.19
C GLN A 117 -1.95 13.35 9.03
N ALA A 118 -3.02 12.89 8.38
CA ALA A 118 -3.27 11.46 8.17
C ALA A 118 -2.17 10.83 7.30
N GLU A 119 -1.77 11.48 6.21
CA GLU A 119 -0.67 11.02 5.35
C GLU A 119 0.63 10.89 6.15
N SER A 120 1.00 11.92 6.92
CA SER A 120 2.22 11.91 7.73
C SER A 120 2.19 10.82 8.80
N GLN A 121 1.04 10.58 9.44
CA GLN A 121 0.90 9.57 10.49
C GLN A 121 1.01 8.15 9.93
N ILE A 122 0.36 7.86 8.80
CA ILE A 122 0.44 6.55 8.14
C ILE A 122 1.85 6.30 7.61
N GLN A 123 2.50 7.33 7.05
CA GLN A 123 3.89 7.23 6.62
C GLN A 123 4.83 6.97 7.80
N ALA A 124 4.67 7.69 8.93
CA ALA A 124 5.45 7.44 10.14
C ALA A 124 5.22 6.03 10.71
N ALA A 125 3.97 5.56 10.75
CA ALA A 125 3.64 4.20 11.16
C ALA A 125 4.32 3.15 10.26
N SER A 126 4.33 3.38 8.95
CA SER A 126 5.00 2.50 7.98
C SER A 126 6.51 2.44 8.22
N HIS A 127 7.16 3.58 8.45
CA HIS A 127 8.58 3.65 8.77
C HIS A 127 8.92 2.99 10.11
N LYS A 128 8.07 3.17 11.15
CA LYS A 128 8.23 2.50 12.45
C LYS A 128 8.23 0.98 12.27
N VAL A 129 7.23 0.44 11.57
CA VAL A 129 7.15 -1.01 11.33
C VAL A 129 8.32 -1.53 10.46
N GLN A 130 8.79 -0.75 9.49
CA GLN A 130 9.92 -1.12 8.62
C GLN A 130 11.28 -1.05 9.34
N GLY A 131 11.46 -0.11 10.28
CA GLY A 131 12.70 0.03 11.06
C GLY A 131 12.77 -0.86 12.30
N GLN A 132 11.63 -1.39 12.75
CA GLN A 132 11.54 -2.26 13.92
C GLN A 132 12.16 -3.65 13.69
N GLN A 133 12.86 -4.16 14.72
CA GLN A 133 13.31 -5.55 14.79
C GLN A 133 12.11 -6.50 15.00
N GLN A 134 12.27 -7.79 14.74
CA GLN A 134 11.18 -8.79 14.75
C GLN A 134 10.41 -8.86 16.08
N ASP A 135 11.00 -8.44 17.21
CA ASP A 135 10.36 -8.44 18.54
C ASP A 135 9.63 -7.12 18.91
N ALA A 136 9.44 -6.18 17.98
CA ALA A 136 8.82 -4.90 18.32
C ALA A 136 7.29 -4.90 18.17
N ALA A 137 6.61 -4.24 19.11
CA ALA A 137 5.15 -4.11 19.14
C ALA A 137 4.58 -3.44 17.87
N LEU A 138 3.90 -4.22 17.03
CA LEU A 138 3.20 -3.76 15.83
C LEU A 138 1.87 -3.05 16.15
N ALA A 139 1.29 -3.31 17.32
CA ALA A 139 0.02 -2.73 17.77
C ALA A 139 0.02 -1.19 17.82
N GLY A 140 1.13 -0.59 18.25
CA GLY A 140 1.26 0.87 18.37
C GLY A 140 1.12 1.58 17.02
N PRO A 141 2.01 1.30 16.04
CA PRO A 141 1.92 1.85 14.69
C PRO A 141 0.57 1.57 14.01
N MET A 142 -0.01 0.38 14.21
CA MET A 142 -1.31 0.05 13.65
C MET A 142 -2.45 0.86 14.26
N ARG A 143 -2.43 1.10 15.57
CA ARG A 143 -3.44 1.95 16.22
C ARG A 143 -3.36 3.39 15.73
N GLU A 144 -2.15 3.92 15.57
CA GLU A 144 -1.94 5.27 15.00
C GLU A 144 -2.51 5.37 13.58
N ALA A 145 -2.23 4.39 12.71
CA ALA A 145 -2.74 4.37 11.35
C ALA A 145 -4.28 4.25 11.27
N VAL A 146 -4.88 3.39 12.11
CA VAL A 146 -6.35 3.26 12.20
C VAL A 146 -6.98 4.59 12.62
N GLN A 147 -6.43 5.27 13.62
CA GLN A 147 -6.95 6.57 14.07
C GLN A 147 -6.82 7.65 13.00
N ALA A 148 -5.70 7.68 12.27
CA ALA A 148 -5.45 8.60 11.17
C ALA A 148 -6.50 8.45 10.05
N VAL A 149 -6.75 7.22 9.61
CA VAL A 149 -7.74 6.93 8.56
C VAL A 149 -9.16 7.18 9.07
N GLU A 150 -9.47 6.86 10.32
CA GLU A 150 -10.80 7.13 10.90
C GLU A 150 -11.12 8.63 10.97
N ALA A 151 -10.15 9.46 11.38
CA ALA A 151 -10.29 10.91 11.37
C ALA A 151 -10.52 11.44 9.95
N LEU A 152 -9.82 10.86 8.96
CA LEU A 152 -9.95 11.23 7.56
C LEU A 152 -11.33 10.85 7.00
N VAL A 153 -11.82 9.63 7.26
CA VAL A 153 -13.18 9.19 6.86
C VAL A 153 -14.23 10.13 7.43
N ARG A 154 -14.12 10.51 8.71
CA ARG A 154 -15.07 11.42 9.36
C ARG A 154 -15.09 12.80 8.72
N ASP A 155 -13.92 13.36 8.39
CA ASP A 155 -13.84 14.68 7.75
C ASP A 155 -14.32 14.66 6.29
N VAL A 156 -14.01 13.59 5.54
CA VAL A 156 -14.52 13.39 4.18
C VAL A 156 -16.04 13.27 4.21
N GLY A 157 -16.61 12.41 5.07
CA GLY A 157 -18.06 12.26 5.21
C GLY A 157 -18.76 13.56 5.63
N ALA A 158 -18.15 14.34 6.54
CA ALA A 158 -18.67 15.65 6.96
C ALA A 158 -18.56 16.74 5.85
N SER A 159 -17.67 16.53 4.89
CA SER A 159 -17.49 17.41 3.72
C SER A 159 -18.39 17.00 2.56
N HIS A 160 -18.72 15.71 2.45
CA HIS A 160 -19.65 15.16 1.46
C HIS A 160 -21.12 15.42 1.86
N GLY A 161 -21.50 15.20 3.12
CA GLY A 161 -22.89 15.38 3.60
C GLY A 161 -23.36 16.83 3.78
N ARG A 162 -22.53 17.82 3.45
CA ARG A 162 -22.87 19.26 3.44
C ARG A 162 -23.01 19.84 2.03
N GLY A 163 -23.00 19.00 1.00
CA GLY A 163 -23.23 19.36 -0.40
C GLY A 163 -24.69 19.25 -0.81
#